data_AF-A0A958LX27-F1
#
_entry.id   AF-A0A958LX27-F1
#
_cell.length_a   1.000
_cell.length_b   1.000
_cell.length_c   1.000
_cell.angle_alpha   90.00
_cell.angle_beta   90.00
_cell.angle_gamma   90.00
#
_symmetry.space_group_name_H-M   'P 1'
#
loop_
_entity.id
_entity.type
_entity.pdbx_description
1 polymer ?
#
loop_
_entity_poly.entity_id
_entity_poly.type
_entity_poly.pdbx_seq_one_letter_code
_entity_poly.pdbx_strand_id
1 'polypeptide(L)' 'MSQEVRDNCELASLHSVSKGLLGECGMRGGYLYVHNFNPEVYQEMVKLKSINLCSNVLGQIMVDCMVNPPL' A
#
# COMPACT_ATOMS: atom_id res chain seq x y z
N MET A 1 2.07 -10.31 19.24
CA MET A 1 0.74 -10.60 18.67
C MET A 1 0.49 -12.09 18.87
N SER A 2 -0.62 -12.48 19.48
CA SER A 2 -0.97 -13.90 19.61
C SER A 2 -1.17 -14.51 18.21
N GLN A 3 -0.95 -15.81 18.09
CA GLN A 3 -1.09 -16.55 16.83
C GLN A 3 -2.48 -16.32 16.21
N GLU A 4 -3.53 -16.42 17.03
CA GLU A 4 -4.92 -16.22 16.64
C GLU A 4 -5.18 -14.86 15.97
N VAL A 5 -4.58 -13.78 16.50
CA VAL A 5 -4.74 -12.43 15.92
C VAL A 5 -3.96 -12.32 14.60
N ARG A 6 -2.80 -12.97 14.47
CA ARG A 6 -2.04 -12.97 13.20
C ARG A 6 -2.78 -13.66 12.07
N ASP A 7 -3.50 -14.72 12.39
CA ASP A 7 -4.10 -15.61 11.39
C ASP A 7 -5.53 -15.19 11.01
N ASN A 8 -6.23 -14.44 11.88
CA ASN A 8 -7.65 -14.09 11.66
C ASN A 8 -7.95 -12.59 11.59
N CYS A 9 -7.05 -11.71 12.05
CA CYS A 9 -7.33 -10.28 12.03
C CYS A 9 -7.20 -9.72 10.61
N GLU A 10 -8.26 -9.07 10.11
CA GLU A 10 -8.22 -8.27 8.90
C GLU A 10 -7.33 -7.04 9.13
N LEU A 11 -6.21 -6.94 8.40
CA LEU A 11 -5.22 -5.90 8.60
C LEU A 11 -4.91 -5.16 7.29
N ALA A 12 -5.04 -3.84 7.33
CA ALA A 12 -4.64 -2.94 6.25
C ALA A 12 -3.43 -2.10 6.70
N SER A 13 -2.30 -2.26 6.03
CA SER A 13 -1.07 -1.50 6.27
C SER A 13 -0.83 -0.51 5.15
N LEU A 14 -0.68 0.77 5.49
CA LEU A 14 -0.45 1.84 4.52
C LEU A 14 0.94 2.43 4.72
N HIS A 15 1.65 2.66 3.62
CA HIS A 15 2.95 3.33 3.65
C HIS A 15 3.01 4.35 2.52
N SER A 16 3.39 5.58 2.87
CA SER A 16 3.47 6.71 1.93
C SER A 16 4.90 7.21 1.80
N VAL A 17 5.26 7.63 0.59
CA VAL A 17 6.53 8.33 0.32
C VAL A 17 6.53 9.78 0.83
N SER A 18 5.38 10.30 1.27
CA SER A 18 5.21 11.72 1.60
C SER A 18 5.82 12.16 2.93
N LYS A 19 6.36 11.22 3.72
CA LYS A 19 6.80 11.42 5.11
C LYS A 19 8.10 10.66 5.37
N GLY A 20 8.77 10.96 6.47
CA GLY A 20 10.04 10.34 6.82
C GLY A 20 11.23 11.05 6.17
N LEU A 21 12.35 10.34 6.04
CA LEU A 21 13.63 10.91 5.60
C LEU A 21 13.59 11.45 4.16
N LEU A 22 12.90 10.74 3.25
CA LEU A 22 12.80 11.15 1.83
C LEU A 22 11.76 12.26 1.63
N GLY A 23 10.59 12.18 2.28
CA GLY A 23 9.63 13.29 2.35
C GLY A 23 9.08 13.80 1.00
N GLU A 24 9.04 12.96 -0.02
CA GLU A 24 8.73 13.30 -1.42
C GLU A 24 7.23 13.51 -1.68
N CYS A 25 6.61 14.43 -0.93
CA CYS A 25 5.17 14.62 -0.87
C CYS A 25 4.53 15.04 -2.21
N GLY A 26 5.29 15.68 -3.12
CA GLY A 26 4.84 16.07 -4.46
C GLY A 26 4.67 14.88 -5.41
N MET A 27 5.31 13.75 -5.13
CA MET A 27 5.26 12.56 -5.99
C MET A 27 3.97 11.76 -5.82
N ARG A 28 3.23 12.01 -4.73
CA ARG A 28 1.92 11.38 -4.42
C ARG A 28 1.97 9.85 -4.51
N GLY A 29 3.06 9.25 -4.01
CA GLY A 29 3.29 7.80 -3.97
C GLY A 29 2.89 7.15 -2.64
N GLY A 30 2.53 5.88 -2.72
CA GLY A 30 2.30 5.02 -1.56
C GLY A 30 1.72 3.67 -1.96
N TYR A 31 1.72 2.73 -1.03
CA TYR A 31 1.10 1.42 -1.19
C TYR A 31 0.19 1.05 -0.01
N LEU A 32 -0.73 0.14 -0.29
CA LEU A 32 -1.61 -0.51 0.66
C LEU A 32 -1.33 -2.02 0.60
N TYR A 33 -1.02 -2.61 1.74
CA TYR A 33 -0.97 -4.06 1.93
C TYR A 33 -2.18 -4.51 2.74
N VAL A 34 -2.88 -5.53 2.27
CA VAL A 34 -4.05 -6.11 2.94
C VAL A 34 -3.76 -7.57 3.29
N HIS A 35 -4.12 -7.97 4.51
CA HIS A 35 -3.87 -9.31 5.04
C HIS A 35 -5.15 -9.84 5.71
N ASN A 36 -5.49 -11.10 5.43
CA ASN A 36 -6.70 -11.81 5.91
C ASN A 36 -8.06 -11.17 5.58
N PHE A 37 -8.14 -10.23 4.65
CA PHE A 37 -9.42 -9.63 4.26
C PHE A 37 -10.38 -10.67 3.69
N ASN A 38 -11.68 -10.55 4.02
CA ASN A 38 -12.73 -11.28 3.34
C ASN A 38 -12.58 -11.13 1.81
N PRO A 39 -12.55 -12.23 1.03
CA PRO A 39 -12.39 -12.19 -0.42
C PRO A 39 -13.39 -11.28 -1.15
N GLU A 40 -14.64 -11.21 -0.70
CA GLU A 40 -15.66 -10.36 -1.31
C GLU A 40 -15.34 -8.86 -1.10
N VAL A 41 -14.84 -8.51 0.09
CA VAL A 41 -14.42 -7.14 0.40
C VAL A 41 -13.18 -6.75 -0.42
N TYR A 42 -12.24 -7.68 -0.60
CA TYR A 42 -11.08 -7.47 -1.47
C TYR A 42 -11.49 -7.22 -2.93
N GLN A 43 -12.47 -7.97 -3.45
CA GLN A 43 -13.00 -7.77 -4.80
C GLN A 43 -13.61 -6.38 -4.99
N GLU A 44 -14.41 -5.91 -4.03
CA GLU A 44 -14.97 -4.54 -4.10
C GLU A 44 -13.86 -3.47 -4.01
N MET A 45 -12.78 -3.69 -3.27
CA MET A 45 -11.60 -2.81 -3.28
C MET A 45 -10.90 -2.76 -4.64
N VAL A 46 -10.71 -3.91 -5.30
CA VAL A 46 -10.11 -3.98 -6.64
C VAL A 46 -10.97 -3.25 -7.67
N LYS A 47 -12.29 -3.49 -7.62
CA LYS A 47 -13.28 -2.79 -8.46
C LYS A 47 -13.29 -1.28 -8.24
N LEU A 48 -13.19 -0.82 -6.99
CA LEU A 48 -13.05 0.61 -6.67
C LEU A 48 -11.77 1.20 -7.28
N LYS A 49 -10.65 0.46 -7.20
CA LYS A 49 -9.37 0.91 -7.76
C LYS A 49 -9.35 0.95 -9.28
N SER A 50 -10.04 0.02 -9.96
CA SER A 50 -10.06 -0.01 -11.43
C SER A 50 -10.75 1.20 -12.06
N ILE A 51 -11.64 1.89 -11.33
CA ILE A 51 -12.29 3.13 -11.80
C ILE A 51 -11.26 4.27 -11.95
N ASN A 52 -10.15 4.22 -11.21
CA ASN A 52 -9.12 5.26 -11.20
C ASN A 52 -7.93 4.94 -12.12
N LEU A 53 -8.08 4.02 -13.10
CA LEU A 53 -7.02 3.52 -13.99
C LEU A 53 -5.82 2.94 -13.23
N CYS A 54 -4.85 3.79 -12.88
CA CYS A 54 -3.69 3.45 -12.06
C CYS A 54 -3.15 4.71 -11.35
N SER A 55 -2.28 4.51 -10.36
CA SER A 55 -1.58 5.63 -9.72
C SER A 55 -0.53 6.22 -10.66
N ASN A 56 -0.15 7.48 -10.46
CA ASN A 56 0.87 8.12 -11.31
C ASN A 56 2.21 7.34 -11.27
N VAL A 57 2.86 7.19 -12.44
CA VAL A 57 4.05 6.33 -12.60
C VAL A 57 5.23 6.81 -11.76
N LEU A 58 5.43 8.12 -11.66
CA LEU A 58 6.50 8.71 -10.87
C LEU A 58 6.37 8.37 -9.36
N GLY A 59 5.14 8.40 -8.84
CA GLY A 59 4.83 7.99 -7.47
C GLY A 59 5.06 6.50 -7.25
N GLN A 60 4.82 5.65 -8.27
CA GLN A 60 5.13 4.22 -8.19
C GLN A 60 6.64 3.96 -8.16
N ILE A 61 7.42 4.65 -9.00
CA ILE A 61 8.90 4.55 -8.99
C ILE A 61 9.47 4.99 -7.64
N MET A 62 8.95 6.08 -7.07
CA MET A 62 9.38 6.54 -5.75
C MET A 62 9.07 5.55 -4.63
N VAL A 63 7.96 4.82 -4.72
CA VAL A 63 7.68 3.72 -3.80
C VAL A 63 8.74 2.63 -3.93
N ASP A 64 9.11 2.25 -5.16
CA ASP A 64 10.13 1.23 -5.41
C ASP A 64 11.50 1.62 -4.85
N CYS A 65 11.96 2.84 -5.12
CA CYS A 65 13.22 3.35 -4.55
C CYS A 65 13.20 3.43 -3.02
N MET A 66 12.04 3.74 -2.42
CA MET A 66 11.90 3.82 -0.96
C MET A 66 11.97 2.44 -0.29
N VAL A 67 11.38 1.40 -0.89
CA VAL A 67 11.38 0.04 -0.32
C VAL A 67 12.66 -0.74 -0.66
N ASN A 68 13.38 -0.32 -1.71
CA ASN A 68 14.65 -0.89 -2.16
C ASN A 68 15.78 0.16 -2.12
N PRO A 69 16.21 0.62 -0.94
CA PRO A 69 17.32 1.57 -0.82
C PRO A 69 18.64 0.94 -1.28
N PRO A 70 19.63 1.76 -1.68
CA PRO A 70 20.97 1.25 -1.99
C PRO A 70 21.59 0.57 -0.75
N LEU A 71 22.35 -0.51 -1.00
CA LEU A 71 23.13 -1.24 0.01
C LEU A 71 24.32 -0.43 0.51
#